data_AF-B8FNE6-F1
#
_entry.id   AF-B8FNE6-F1
#
_cell.length_a   1.000
_cell.length_b   1.000
_cell.length_c   1.000
_cell.angle_alpha   90.00
_cell.angle_beta   90.00
_cell.angle_gamma   90.00
#
_symmetry.space_group_name_H-M   'P 1'
#
loop_
_entity.id
_entity.type
_entity.pdbx_description
1 polymer ?
#
loop_
_entity_poly.entity_id
_entity_poly.type
_entity_poly.pdbx_seq_one_letter_code
_entity_poly.pdbx_strand_id
1 'polypeptide(L)'
;MGKSRRNKRASHKEFMAFDGFDDGRDSLKAEREKAREMRASQWWKRQLAKGVCHYCGRDFKPSDLTMDHLVPVARGGKTTKGNVVCACKECNNQKKSLLPMEFEQYLESLDKDRTEKTEAREDDSE
;
A
#
# COMPACT_ATOMS: atom_id res chain seq x y z
N MET A 1 25.04 -31.73 -64.19
CA MET A 1 24.43 -30.38 -64.29
C MET A 1 23.19 -30.32 -63.41
N GLY A 2 22.97 -29.24 -62.66
CA GLY A 2 21.73 -29.06 -61.88
C GLY A 2 21.86 -28.22 -60.61
N LYS A 3 22.51 -27.05 -60.68
CA LYS A 3 22.39 -26.03 -59.63
C LYS A 3 21.06 -25.29 -59.86
N SER A 4 20.15 -25.28 -58.90
CA SER A 4 19.18 -24.19 -58.81
C SER A 4 18.78 -23.90 -57.37
N ARG A 5 19.22 -22.71 -56.93
CA ARG A 5 18.87 -22.03 -55.69
C ARG A 5 17.52 -21.35 -55.89
N ARG A 6 16.68 -21.28 -54.84
CA ARG A 6 15.70 -20.22 -54.49
C ARG A 6 14.63 -20.82 -53.57
N ASN A 7 14.08 -20.16 -52.57
CA ASN A 7 14.37 -18.89 -51.91
C ASN A 7 13.60 -18.99 -50.58
N LYS A 8 14.24 -18.74 -49.43
CA LYS A 8 13.56 -18.71 -48.13
C LYS A 8 12.57 -17.55 -48.14
N ARG A 9 11.27 -17.83 -48.22
CA ARG A 9 10.24 -16.83 -47.90
C ARG A 9 10.22 -16.71 -46.38
N ALA A 10 11.06 -15.84 -45.84
CA ALA A 10 10.88 -15.32 -44.50
C ALA A 10 9.50 -14.64 -44.47
N SER A 11 8.57 -15.22 -43.71
CA SER A 11 7.27 -14.61 -43.52
C SER A 11 7.45 -13.34 -42.68
N HIS A 12 6.85 -12.29 -43.21
CA HIS A 12 6.74 -10.93 -42.72
C HIS A 12 6.22 -10.85 -41.27
N LYS A 13 7.08 -11.15 -40.29
CA LYS A 13 6.81 -11.01 -38.84
C LYS A 13 7.59 -9.86 -38.19
N GLU A 14 8.22 -9.01 -38.99
CA GLU A 14 9.25 -8.07 -38.49
C GLU A 14 8.87 -6.58 -38.56
N PHE A 15 7.61 -6.21 -38.84
CA PHE A 15 7.28 -4.82 -39.17
C PHE A 15 6.31 -4.05 -38.26
N MET A 16 5.86 -4.56 -37.12
CA MET A 16 5.27 -3.70 -36.07
C MET A 16 5.55 -4.28 -34.69
N ALA A 17 6.75 -4.03 -34.16
CA ALA A 17 7.00 -4.12 -32.73
C ALA A 17 6.83 -2.72 -32.13
N PHE A 18 5.59 -2.24 -32.06
CA PHE A 18 5.22 -1.06 -31.25
C PHE A 18 4.67 -1.49 -29.88
N ASP A 19 4.59 -2.79 -29.61
CA ASP A 19 3.90 -3.33 -28.44
C ASP A 19 4.81 -3.41 -27.22
N GLY A 20 4.79 -2.34 -26.43
CA GLY A 20 5.33 -2.30 -25.08
C GLY A 20 4.37 -1.66 -24.09
N PHE A 21 3.05 -1.84 -24.25
CA PHE A 21 2.11 -1.50 -23.18
C PHE A 21 2.27 -2.54 -22.07
N ASP A 22 3.00 -2.15 -21.03
CA ASP A 22 3.11 -2.88 -19.76
C ASP A 22 1.69 -3.18 -19.23
N ASP A 23 1.22 -4.43 -19.33
CA ASP A 23 -0.04 -4.87 -18.74
C ASP A 23 0.15 -4.78 -17.22
N GLY A 24 -0.25 -3.64 -16.62
CA GLY A 24 -0.03 -3.31 -15.20
C GLY A 24 -0.54 -4.34 -14.19
N ARG A 25 -1.19 -5.42 -14.66
CA ARG A 25 -1.56 -6.63 -13.94
C ARG A 25 -0.33 -7.43 -13.45
N ASP A 26 0.75 -7.48 -14.22
CA ASP A 26 1.99 -8.15 -13.78
C ASP A 26 2.71 -7.32 -12.71
N SER A 27 2.68 -5.99 -12.84
CA SER A 27 3.16 -5.09 -11.80
C SER A 27 2.36 -5.26 -10.49
N LEU A 28 1.03 -5.46 -10.56
CA LEU A 28 0.19 -5.71 -9.37
C LEU A 28 0.54 -7.02 -8.65
N LYS A 29 0.86 -8.09 -9.38
CA LYS A 29 1.27 -9.38 -8.78
C LYS A 29 2.61 -9.23 -8.07
N ALA A 30 3.60 -8.61 -8.72
CA ALA A 30 4.91 -8.37 -8.13
C ALA A 30 4.81 -7.52 -6.84
N GLU A 31 3.97 -6.48 -6.84
CA GLU A 31 3.77 -5.66 -5.63
C GLU A 31 3.07 -6.42 -4.50
N ARG A 32 2.16 -7.35 -4.81
CA ARG A 32 1.55 -8.23 -3.78
C ARG A 32 2.56 -9.18 -3.16
N GLU A 33 3.50 -9.71 -3.94
CA GLU A 33 4.58 -10.55 -3.43
C GLU A 33 5.52 -9.76 -2.52
N LYS A 34 5.97 -8.58 -2.95
CA LYS A 34 6.76 -7.66 -2.10
C LYS A 34 6.03 -7.33 -0.79
N ALA A 35 4.71 -7.16 -0.82
CA ALA A 35 3.92 -6.95 0.40
C ALA A 35 3.93 -8.15 1.34
N ARG A 36 3.99 -9.39 0.83
CA ARG A 36 4.14 -10.60 1.67
C ARG A 36 5.53 -10.65 2.30
N GLU A 37 6.57 -10.41 1.51
CA GLU A 37 7.95 -10.33 2.01
C GLU A 37 8.12 -9.24 3.07
N MET A 38 7.52 -8.06 2.83
CA MET A 38 7.53 -6.96 3.79
C MET A 38 6.87 -7.36 5.10
N ARG A 39 5.75 -8.09 5.08
CA ARG A 39 5.10 -8.58 6.31
C ARG A 39 6.00 -9.55 7.09
N ALA A 40 6.78 -10.37 6.39
CA ALA A 40 7.72 -11.30 7.02
C ALA A 40 8.98 -10.59 7.56
N SER A 41 9.30 -9.40 7.03
CA SER A 41 10.53 -8.68 7.36
C SER A 41 10.65 -8.30 8.84
N GLN A 42 11.88 -8.28 9.35
CA GLN A 42 12.17 -7.79 10.70
C GLN A 42 11.79 -6.33 10.90
N TRP A 43 11.87 -5.52 9.84
CA TRP A 43 11.44 -4.13 9.87
C TRP A 43 9.95 -4.01 10.20
N TRP A 44 9.11 -4.83 9.56
CA TRP A 44 7.66 -4.81 9.84
C TRP A 44 7.34 -5.30 11.26
N LYS A 45 8.02 -6.35 11.74
CA LYS A 45 7.90 -6.80 13.14
C LYS A 45 8.25 -5.69 14.13
N ARG A 46 9.30 -4.91 13.87
CA ARG A 46 9.65 -3.74 14.69
C ARG A 46 8.59 -2.65 14.64
N GLN A 47 7.95 -2.44 13.49
CA GLN A 47 6.88 -1.46 13.37
C GLN A 47 5.63 -1.90 14.14
N LEU A 48 5.24 -3.18 14.06
CA LEU A 48 4.17 -3.75 14.88
C LEU A 48 4.47 -3.68 16.37
N ALA A 49 5.72 -3.87 16.77
CA ALA A 49 6.14 -3.81 18.17
C ALA A 49 5.98 -2.41 18.79
N LYS A 50 5.97 -1.35 17.98
CA LYS A 50 5.65 0.00 18.48
C LYS A 50 4.22 0.11 18.97
N GLY A 51 3.29 -0.69 18.45
CA GLY A 51 1.90 -0.68 18.88
C GLY A 51 1.07 0.52 18.43
N VAL A 52 1.65 1.53 17.79
CA VAL A 52 0.93 2.78 17.45
C VAL A 52 0.29 2.73 16.07
N CYS A 53 -0.98 3.13 15.97
CA CYS A 53 -1.66 3.35 14.69
C CYS A 53 -1.21 4.67 14.05
N HIS A 54 -0.84 4.66 12.77
CA HIS A 54 -0.40 5.84 12.03
C HIS A 54 -1.49 6.92 11.89
N TYR A 55 -2.76 6.49 11.82
CA TYR A 55 -3.88 7.40 11.58
C TYR A 55 -4.41 8.03 12.87
N CYS A 56 -4.83 7.23 13.83
CA CYS A 56 -5.42 7.75 15.07
C CYS A 56 -4.39 8.00 16.19
N GLY A 57 -3.13 7.58 16.02
CA GLY A 57 -2.08 7.76 17.03
C GLY A 57 -2.25 6.96 18.32
N ARG A 58 -3.31 6.16 18.47
CA ARG A 58 -3.58 5.35 19.67
C ARG A 58 -2.70 4.10 19.71
N ASP A 59 -2.46 3.60 20.93
CA ASP A 59 -1.77 2.35 21.19
C ASP A 59 -2.70 1.13 21.03
N PHE A 60 -2.19 0.09 20.38
CA PHE A 60 -2.86 -1.17 20.09
C PHE A 60 -1.93 -2.35 20.32
N LYS A 61 -2.53 -3.51 20.52
CA LYS A 61 -1.79 -4.78 20.51
C LYS A 61 -1.32 -5.08 19.09
N PRO A 62 -0.15 -5.73 18.91
CA PRO A 62 0.35 -6.11 17.58
C PRO A 62 -0.64 -6.94 16.74
N SER A 63 -1.54 -7.70 17.38
CA SER A 63 -2.60 -8.49 16.74
C SER A 63 -3.74 -7.66 16.13
N ASP A 64 -3.89 -6.40 16.54
CA ASP A 64 -4.95 -5.50 16.09
C ASP A 64 -4.46 -4.47 15.08
N LEU A 65 -3.16 -4.45 14.82
CA LEU A 65 -2.54 -3.66 13.78
C LEU A 65 -2.46 -4.45 12.48
N THR A 66 -2.64 -3.71 11.39
CA THR A 66 -2.63 -4.21 10.02
C THR A 66 -1.66 -3.39 9.18
N MET A 67 -1.18 -4.01 8.10
CA MET A 67 -0.38 -3.34 7.09
C MET A 67 -1.29 -2.59 6.12
N ASP A 68 -1.12 -1.29 6.01
CA ASP A 68 -1.82 -0.46 5.04
C ASP A 68 -0.84 0.26 4.11
N HIS A 69 -1.26 0.48 2.87
CA HIS A 69 -0.54 1.26 1.87
C HIS A 69 -1.15 2.65 1.79
N LEU A 70 -0.37 3.70 2.05
CA LEU A 70 -0.80 5.10 1.94
C LEU A 70 -1.36 5.37 0.54
N VAL A 71 -0.56 5.06 -0.48
CA VAL A 71 -1.00 4.99 -1.87
C VAL A 71 -1.35 3.53 -2.20
N PRO A 72 -2.62 3.21 -2.53
CA PRO A 72 -3.02 1.84 -2.86
C PRO A 72 -2.22 1.27 -4.04
N VAL A 73 -1.88 -0.02 -3.96
CA VAL A 73 -1.17 -0.73 -5.04
C VAL A 73 -1.92 -0.65 -6.37
N ALA A 74 -3.26 -0.71 -6.33
CA ALA A 74 -4.11 -0.57 -7.51
C ALA A 74 -3.97 0.80 -8.22
N ARG A 75 -3.48 1.82 -7.53
CA ARG A 75 -3.20 3.17 -8.08
C ARG A 75 -1.71 3.38 -8.33
N GLY A 76 -0.93 2.31 -8.49
CA GLY A 76 0.51 2.37 -8.74
C GLY A 76 1.37 2.55 -7.48
N GLY A 77 0.78 2.43 -6.28
CA GLY A 77 1.52 2.46 -5.03
C GLY A 77 2.48 1.28 -4.91
N LYS A 78 3.72 1.55 -4.51
CA LYS A 78 4.76 0.51 -4.32
C LYS A 78 4.81 0.03 -2.88
N THR A 79 5.15 -1.22 -2.66
CA THR A 79 5.40 -1.75 -1.31
C THR A 79 6.80 -1.37 -0.86
N THR A 80 6.93 -0.15 -0.36
CA THR A 80 8.17 0.40 0.20
C THR A 80 7.93 0.85 1.64
N LYS A 81 9.01 0.95 2.44
CA LYS A 81 8.93 1.38 3.84
C LYS A 81 8.31 2.78 4.03
N GLY A 82 8.33 3.62 3.00
CA GLY A 82 7.72 4.96 3.03
C GLY A 82 6.24 4.98 2.64
N ASN A 83 5.75 3.95 1.93
CA ASN A 83 4.35 3.85 1.53
C ASN A 83 3.54 2.92 2.45
N VAL A 84 4.23 2.11 3.28
CA VAL A 84 3.60 1.13 4.15
C VAL A 84 3.61 1.60 5.60
N VAL A 85 2.44 1.58 6.23
CA VAL A 85 2.23 2.05 7.60
C VAL A 85 1.46 1.04 8.44
N CYS A 86 1.58 1.14 9.76
CA CYS A 86 0.76 0.39 10.71
C CYS A 86 -0.56 1.11 10.92
N ALA A 87 -1.68 0.41 10.70
CA ALA A 87 -3.02 0.95 10.91
C ALA A 87 -3.87 -0.03 11.72
N CYS A 88 -4.64 0.46 12.68
CA CYS A 88 -5.62 -0.38 13.37
C CYS A 88 -6.74 -0.81 12.41
N LYS A 89 -7.45 -1.89 12.75
CA LYS A 89 -8.55 -2.43 11.93
C LYS A 89 -9.63 -1.39 11.62
N GLU A 90 -9.99 -0.56 12.60
CA GLU A 90 -11.01 0.48 12.46
C GLU A 90 -10.60 1.52 11.40
N CYS A 91 -9.47 2.22 11.59
CA CYS A 91 -9.02 3.23 10.65
C CYS A 91 -8.76 2.65 9.25
N ASN A 92 -8.22 1.42 9.18
CA ASN A 92 -7.98 0.76 7.89
C ASN A 92 -9.30 0.41 7.16
N ASN A 93 -10.36 0.05 7.90
CA ASN A 93 -11.67 -0.18 7.31
C ASN A 93 -12.32 1.14 6.85
N GLN A 94 -12.26 2.19 7.69
CA GLN A 94 -12.77 3.53 7.35
C GLN A 94 -12.08 4.10 6.10
N LYS A 95 -10.76 3.93 5.96
CA LYS A 95 -10.03 4.34 4.76
C LYS A 95 -10.49 3.64 3.47
N LYS A 96 -11.05 2.43 3.58
CA LYS A 96 -11.54 1.66 2.43
C LYS A 96 -12.99 1.98 2.09
N SER A 97 -13.82 2.32 3.08
CA SER A 97 -15.24 2.62 2.88
C SER A 97 -15.47 4.09 2.52
N LEU A 98 -14.71 5.00 3.11
CA LEU A 98 -14.88 6.44 2.94
C LEU A 98 -14.20 6.98 1.69
N LEU A 99 -14.77 8.03 1.12
CA LEU A 99 -14.08 8.87 0.14
C LEU A 99 -12.88 9.56 0.80
N PRO A 100 -11.86 9.97 0.02
CA PRO A 100 -10.67 10.63 0.59
C PRO A 100 -11.00 11.82 1.48
N MET A 101 -11.95 12.66 1.06
CA MET A 101 -12.39 13.84 1.82
C MET A 101 -13.13 13.47 3.12
N GLU A 102 -13.97 12.43 3.09
CA GLU A 102 -14.66 11.93 4.29
C GLU A 102 -13.68 11.27 5.26
N PHE A 103 -12.66 10.58 4.74
CA PHE A 103 -11.62 10.01 5.57
C PHE A 103 -10.79 11.09 6.26
N GLU A 104 -10.49 12.20 5.57
CA GLU A 104 -9.81 13.35 6.16
C GLU A 104 -10.62 13.97 7.30
N GLN A 105 -11.92 14.18 7.10
CA GLN A 105 -12.84 14.63 8.16
C GLN A 105 -12.89 13.67 9.36
N TYR A 106 -12.87 12.36 9.09
CA TYR A 106 -12.77 11.35 10.15
C TYR A 106 -11.48 11.46 10.94
N LEU A 107 -10.33 11.68 10.28
CA LEU A 107 -9.05 11.91 10.99
C LEU A 107 -9.10 13.18 11.86
N GLU A 108 -9.67 14.27 11.33
CA GLU A 108 -9.84 15.52 12.09
C GLU A 108 -10.71 15.32 13.34
N SER A 109 -11.76 14.49 13.26
CA SER A 109 -12.59 14.18 14.43
C SER A 109 -11.82 13.41 15.51
N LEU A 110 -10.94 12.48 15.11
CA LEU A 110 -10.11 11.72 16.04
C LEU A 110 -9.06 12.59 16.74
N ASP A 111 -8.58 13.62 16.05
CA ASP A 111 -7.63 14.57 16.61
C ASP A 111 -8.28 15.46 17.67
N LYS A 112 -9.53 15.90 17.47
CA LYS A 112 -10.30 16.65 18.48
C LYS A 112 -10.52 15.83 19.75
N ASP A 113 -10.97 14.59 19.60
CA ASP A 113 -11.15 13.66 20.72
C ASP A 113 -9.88 13.45 21.56
N ARG A 114 -8.71 13.56 20.92
CA ARG A 114 -7.41 13.45 21.60
C ARG A 114 -7.10 14.69 22.42
N THR A 115 -7.29 15.88 21.84
CA THR A 115 -6.99 17.17 22.49
C THR A 115 -7.90 17.41 23.70
N GLU A 116 -9.20 17.13 23.56
CA GLU A 116 -10.16 17.26 24.66
C GLU A 116 -9.84 16.33 25.84
N LYS A 117 -9.33 15.12 25.54
CA LYS A 117 -8.89 14.17 26.58
C LYS A 117 -7.59 14.54 27.27
N THR A 118 -6.71 15.30 26.62
CA THR A 118 -5.49 15.80 27.26
C THR A 118 -5.82 16.96 28.20
N GLU A 119 -6.69 17.88 27.79
CA GLU A 119 -7.08 19.05 28.58
C GLU A 119 -7.90 18.63 29.82
N ALA A 120 -8.84 17.69 29.68
CA ALA A 120 -9.63 17.20 30.82
C ALA A 120 -8.82 16.46 31.90
N ARG A 121 -7.57 16.06 31.61
CA ARG A 121 -6.70 15.35 32.55
C ARG A 121 -5.85 16.29 33.40
N GLU A 122 -5.69 17.54 32.98
CA GLU A 122 -4.89 18.54 33.68
C GLU A 122 -5.69 19.19 34.82
N ASP A 123 -7.03 19.31 34.67
CA ASP A 123 -7.94 19.90 35.66
C ASP A 123 -8.25 19.02 36.90
N ASP A 124 -7.95 17.71 36.90
CA ASP A 124 -8.19 16.79 38.04
C ASP A 124 -6.99 16.72 39.03
N SER A 125 -5.99 17.59 38.86
CA SER A 125 -4.72 17.55 39.60
C SER A 125 -4.67 18.44 40.84
N GLU A 126 -5.74 19.16 41.18
CA GLU A 126 -5.74 20.24 42.19
C GLU A 126 -6.61 19.95 43.43
#